data_AF-A0A0S7ZRA9-F1
#
_entry.id   AF-A0A0S7ZRA9-F1
#
_cell.length_a   1.000
_cell.length_b   1.000
_cell.length_c   1.000
_cell.angle_alpha   90.00
_cell.angle_beta   90.00
_cell.angle_gamma   90.00
#
_symmetry.space_group_name_H-M   'P 1'
#
loop_
_entity.id
_entity.type
_entity.pdbx_description
1 polymer ?
#
loop_
_entity_poly.entity_id
_entity_poly.type
_entity_poly.pdbx_seq_one_letter_code
_entity_poly.pdbx_strand_id
1 'polypeptide(L)'
;MTTGRLERLFRELTSRRQITQAIDAVESGDRSSGWIGAGGMTASGGRVAGNTTYFIARIDKLYNLAGMLNAVYRLNCPGFRLPAFQWLLPMREPGVFDPVKR
;
A
#
# COMPACT_ATOMS: atom_id res chain seq x y z
N MET A 1 -4.15 -21.09 4.38
CA MET A 1 -3.04 -20.93 3.42
C MET A 1 -1.73 -20.92 4.22
N THR A 2 -0.76 -21.80 3.95
CA THR A 2 0.51 -21.83 4.70
C THR A 2 1.44 -20.72 4.22
N THR A 3 1.48 -19.62 4.97
CA THR A 3 2.31 -18.42 4.71
C THR A 3 3.81 -18.73 4.60
N GLY A 4 4.29 -19.85 5.18
CA GLY A 4 5.70 -20.25 5.10
C GLY A 4 6.26 -20.49 3.70
N ARG A 5 5.41 -20.87 2.72
CA ARG A 5 5.83 -20.97 1.31
C ARG A 5 6.04 -19.60 0.67
N LEU A 6 5.12 -18.67 0.90
CA LEU A 6 5.23 -17.26 0.45
C LEU A 6 6.47 -16.60 1.07
N GLU A 7 6.64 -16.75 2.38
CA GLU A 7 7.78 -16.19 3.11
C GLU A 7 9.13 -16.71 2.58
N ARG A 8 9.20 -18.00 2.21
CA ARG A 8 10.41 -18.59 1.64
C ARG A 8 10.69 -18.04 0.23
N LEU A 9 9.68 -18.02 -0.64
CA LEU A 9 9.80 -17.50 -1.99
C LEU A 9 10.20 -16.01 -1.98
N PHE A 10 9.55 -15.23 -1.12
CA PHE A 10 9.84 -13.82 -0.94
C PHE A 10 11.30 -13.60 -0.52
N ARG A 11 11.79 -14.36 0.47
CA ARG A 11 13.20 -14.32 0.89
C ARG A 11 14.16 -14.72 -0.23
N GLU A 12 13.83 -15.75 -1.02
CA GLU A 12 14.64 -16.16 -2.17
C GLU A 12 14.74 -15.04 -3.21
N LEU A 13 13.63 -14.41 -3.57
CA LEU A 13 13.58 -13.33 -4.55
C LEU A 13 14.34 -12.09 -4.05
N THR A 14 14.11 -11.68 -2.81
CA THR A 14 14.78 -10.51 -2.19
C THR A 14 16.26 -10.74 -1.90
N SER A 15 16.74 -11.98 -1.87
CA SER A 15 18.17 -12.28 -1.74
C SER A 15 18.97 -11.99 -3.02
N ARG A 16 18.31 -11.79 -4.16
CA ARG A 16 18.96 -11.50 -5.45
C ARG A 16 19.45 -10.04 -5.46
N ARG A 17 20.73 -9.81 -5.80
CA ARG A 17 21.40 -8.49 -5.76
C ARG A 17 20.69 -7.36 -6.54
N GLN A 18 19.78 -7.68 -7.43
CA GLN A 18 19.05 -6.70 -8.26
C GLN A 18 17.86 -6.08 -7.54
N ILE A 19 17.40 -6.66 -6.42
CA ILE A 19 16.25 -6.16 -5.65
C ILE A 19 16.77 -5.53 -4.36
N THR A 20 16.85 -4.20 -4.33
CA THR A 20 17.30 -3.46 -3.14
C THR A 20 16.27 -3.52 -2.01
N GLN A 21 14.99 -3.48 -2.35
CA GLN A 21 13.85 -3.41 -1.44
C GLN A 21 12.64 -4.10 -2.08
N ALA A 22 11.84 -4.80 -1.29
CA ALA A 22 10.55 -5.29 -1.70
C ALA A 22 9.57 -5.28 -0.52
N ILE A 23 8.32 -5.00 -0.83
CA ILE A 23 7.17 -5.27 0.04
C ILE A 23 6.11 -5.94 -0.81
N ASP A 24 5.49 -6.98 -0.25
CA ASP A 24 4.34 -7.65 -0.84
C ASP A 24 3.29 -7.88 0.24
N ALA A 25 2.02 -7.80 -0.15
CA ALA A 25 0.89 -7.98 0.74
C ALA A 25 -0.24 -8.70 0.01
N VAL A 26 -0.75 -9.76 0.63
CA VAL A 26 -1.85 -10.56 0.10
C VAL A 26 -2.93 -10.64 1.16
N GLU A 27 -4.17 -10.34 0.79
CA GLU A 27 -5.35 -10.45 1.65
C GLU A 27 -6.43 -11.23 0.89
N SER A 28 -7.13 -12.13 1.58
CA SER A 28 -8.31 -12.79 1.04
C SER A 28 -9.45 -11.78 0.86
N GLY A 29 -10.31 -11.95 -0.15
CA GLY A 29 -11.42 -11.02 -0.40
C GLY A 29 -12.44 -10.92 0.76
N ASP A 30 -12.51 -11.95 1.60
CA ASP A 30 -13.30 -11.99 2.84
C ASP A 30 -12.52 -11.54 4.09
N ARG A 31 -11.25 -11.19 3.94
CA ARG A 31 -10.29 -10.81 5.00
C ARG A 31 -10.03 -11.86 6.07
N SER A 32 -10.43 -13.11 5.85
CA SER A 32 -10.20 -14.20 6.81
C SER A 32 -8.71 -14.54 6.96
N SER A 33 -7.88 -14.13 6.01
CA SER A 33 -6.44 -14.32 6.05
C SER A 33 -5.69 -13.24 5.29
N GLY A 34 -4.46 -12.99 5.72
CA GLY A 34 -3.53 -12.10 5.05
C GLY A 34 -2.08 -12.44 5.36
N TRP A 35 -1.18 -11.90 4.55
CA TRP A 35 0.27 -12.01 4.73
C TRP A 35 0.93 -10.74 4.20
N ILE A 36 1.98 -10.30 4.89
CA ILE A 36 2.82 -9.17 4.48
C ILE A 36 4.27 -9.64 4.53
N GLY A 37 4.98 -9.54 3.41
CA GLY A 37 6.42 -9.75 3.30
C GLY A 37 7.13 -8.42 3.11
N ALA A 38 8.25 -8.23 3.80
CA ALA A 38 9.08 -7.03 3.70
C ALA A 38 10.56 -7.42 3.77
N GLY A 39 11.38 -6.91 2.84
CA GLY A 39 12.78 -7.30 2.74
C GLY A 39 13.64 -6.28 2.00
N GLY A 40 14.94 -6.30 2.30
CA GLY A 40 15.92 -5.36 1.77
C GLY A 40 16.22 -4.18 2.71
N MET A 41 16.84 -3.14 2.15
CA MET A 41 17.38 -1.99 2.90
C MET A 41 16.84 -0.68 2.35
N THR A 42 16.33 0.21 3.20
CA THR A 42 15.88 1.56 2.84
C THR A 42 17.05 2.40 2.32
N ALA A 43 16.76 3.51 1.64
CA ALA A 43 17.80 4.45 1.19
C ALA A 43 18.60 5.06 2.36
N SER A 44 17.99 5.14 3.55
CA SER A 44 18.63 5.59 4.79
C SER A 44 19.45 4.50 5.50
N GLY A 45 19.56 3.30 4.92
CA GLY A 45 20.29 2.18 5.52
C GLY A 45 19.52 1.44 6.63
N GLY A 46 18.22 1.69 6.79
CA GLY A 46 17.34 0.93 7.67
C GLY A 46 16.86 -0.37 7.02
N ARG A 47 16.33 -1.30 7.81
CA ARG A 47 15.66 -2.49 7.26
C ARG A 47 14.27 -2.12 6.76
N VAL A 48 13.88 -2.68 5.63
CA VAL A 48 12.51 -2.61 5.13
C VAL A 48 11.57 -3.39 6.05
N ALA A 49 10.45 -2.77 6.41
CA ALA A 49 9.37 -3.35 7.21
C ALA A 49 8.02 -3.10 6.52
N GLY A 50 6.98 -3.87 6.86
CA GLY A 50 5.66 -3.79 6.22
C GLY A 50 4.97 -2.41 6.28
N ASN A 51 5.42 -1.54 7.18
CA ASN A 51 4.95 -0.16 7.34
C ASN A 51 5.91 0.90 6.78
N THR A 52 6.95 0.50 6.04
CA THR A 52 7.87 1.45 5.41
C THR A 52 7.12 2.23 4.32
N THR A 53 7.41 3.53 4.17
CA THR A 53 6.75 4.38 3.17
C THR A 53 7.40 4.20 1.79
N TYR A 54 6.59 4.10 0.74
CA TYR A 54 7.05 3.97 -0.64
C TYR A 54 6.34 4.92 -1.58
N PHE A 55 7.01 5.24 -2.68
CA PHE A 55 6.40 5.91 -3.81
C PHE A 55 5.49 4.93 -4.57
N ILE A 56 4.19 5.20 -4.57
CA ILE A 56 3.17 4.30 -5.15
C ILE A 56 2.95 4.51 -6.66
N ALA A 57 3.71 5.41 -7.30
CA ALA A 57 3.62 5.72 -8.73
C ALA A 57 2.17 5.78 -9.23
N ARG A 58 1.83 5.02 -10.28
CA ARG A 58 0.50 5.03 -10.94
C ARG A 58 -0.64 4.43 -10.11
N ILE A 59 -0.36 3.87 -8.93
CA ILE A 59 -1.42 3.39 -8.02
C ILE A 59 -2.26 4.58 -7.52
N ASP A 60 -1.69 5.78 -7.46
CA ASP A 60 -2.38 7.05 -7.17
C ASP A 60 -3.66 7.26 -8.02
N LYS A 61 -3.70 6.77 -9.26
CA LYS A 61 -4.87 6.84 -10.13
C LYS A 61 -6.09 6.11 -9.57
N LEU A 62 -5.88 4.99 -8.88
CA LEU A 62 -6.95 4.27 -8.22
C LEU A 62 -7.54 5.11 -7.08
N TYR A 63 -6.69 5.81 -6.32
CA TYR A 63 -7.12 6.75 -5.27
C TYR A 63 -7.92 7.92 -5.85
N ASN A 64 -7.48 8.47 -6.99
CA ASN A 64 -8.20 9.55 -7.66
C ASN A 64 -9.57 9.09 -8.16
N LEU A 65 -9.64 7.93 -8.82
CA LEU A 65 -10.91 7.35 -9.28
C LEU A 65 -11.85 7.07 -8.11
N ALA A 66 -11.33 6.47 -7.05
CA ALA A 66 -12.02 6.26 -5.78
C ALA A 66 -12.62 7.56 -5.22
N GLY A 67 -11.82 8.62 -5.14
CA GLY A 67 -12.24 9.94 -4.69
C GLY A 67 -13.35 10.53 -5.56
N MET A 68 -13.20 10.44 -6.88
CA MET A 68 -14.21 10.90 -7.85
C MET A 68 -15.53 10.14 -7.69
N LEU A 69 -15.48 8.81 -7.60
CA LEU A 69 -16.69 7.99 -7.42
C LEU A 69 -17.39 8.35 -6.11
N ASN A 70 -16.66 8.50 -5.02
CA ASN A 70 -17.24 8.92 -3.74
C ASN A 70 -17.85 10.33 -3.81
N ALA A 71 -17.23 11.27 -4.53
CA ALA A 71 -17.76 12.62 -4.73
C ALA A 71 -19.07 12.60 -5.55
N VAL A 72 -19.08 11.90 -6.69
CA VAL A 72 -20.28 11.71 -7.52
C VAL A 72 -21.39 11.06 -6.71
N TYR A 73 -21.05 10.06 -5.90
CA TYR A 73 -22.02 9.35 -5.08
C TYR A 73 -22.70 10.26 -4.06
N ARG A 74 -21.91 11.10 -3.36
CA ARG A 74 -22.44 12.04 -2.37
C ARG A 74 -23.36 13.10 -2.98
N LEU A 75 -23.09 13.52 -4.22
CA LEU A 75 -23.90 14.50 -4.92
C LEU A 75 -25.24 13.91 -5.44
N ASN A 76 -25.25 12.64 -5.85
CA ASN A 76 -26.42 12.04 -6.50
C ASN A 76 -27.28 11.17 -5.57
N CYS A 77 -26.73 10.66 -4.47
CA CYS A 77 -27.41 9.77 -3.52
C CYS A 77 -27.27 10.26 -2.07
N PRO A 78 -27.82 11.43 -1.70
CA PRO A 78 -27.72 11.96 -0.35
C PRO A 78 -28.46 11.04 0.64
N GLY A 79 -27.71 10.25 1.41
CA GLY A 79 -28.23 9.35 2.44
C GLY A 79 -27.70 7.91 2.36
N PHE A 80 -27.14 7.49 1.23
CA PHE A 80 -26.53 6.16 1.11
C PHE A 80 -25.04 6.22 1.44
N ARG A 81 -24.57 5.33 2.32
CA ARG A 81 -23.14 5.19 2.64
C ARG A 81 -22.54 4.09 1.78
N LEU A 82 -21.56 4.42 0.94
CA LEU A 82 -20.73 3.40 0.31
C LEU A 82 -19.88 2.71 1.38
N PRO A 83 -20.00 1.39 1.60
CA PRO A 83 -19.18 0.68 2.58
C PRO A 83 -17.68 0.63 2.18
N ALA A 84 -17.35 0.90 0.91
CA ALA A 84 -16.02 0.69 0.34
C ALA A 84 -15.00 1.81 0.62
N PHE A 85 -15.44 3.03 0.97
CA PHE A 85 -14.53 4.18 1.07
C PHE A 85 -14.02 4.49 2.48
N GLN A 86 -14.44 3.72 3.48
CA GLN A 86 -13.95 3.86 4.86
C GLN A 86 -12.46 3.48 4.99
N TRP A 87 -11.94 2.64 4.08
CA TRP A 87 -10.54 2.20 4.00
C TRP A 87 -9.58 3.26 3.44
N LEU A 88 -10.10 4.27 2.74
CA LEU A 88 -9.31 5.32 2.11
C LEU A 88 -9.14 6.56 3.00
N LEU A 89 -9.76 6.57 4.19
CA LEU A 89 -9.91 7.76 5.02
C LEU A 89 -8.97 7.90 6.24
N PRO A 90 -8.04 6.98 6.57
CA PRO A 90 -7.01 7.29 7.56
C PRO A 90 -5.60 7.23 6.94
N MET A 91 -5.29 8.11 5.99
CA MET A 91 -3.90 8.51 5.68
C MET A 91 -3.80 10.03 5.49
N ARG A 92 -4.51 10.80 6.34
CA ARG A 92 -4.11 12.19 6.62
C ARG A 92 -2.88 12.13 7.50
N GLU A 93 -1.71 12.12 6.87
CA GLU A 93 -0.56 12.99 7.14
C GLU A 93 0.45 12.77 5.99
N PRO A 94 0.34 13.52 4.88
CA PRO A 94 1.46 13.64 3.97
C PRO A 94 2.51 14.49 4.66
N GLY A 95 3.58 13.86 5.13
CA GLY A 95 4.85 14.54 5.34
C GLY A 95 5.16 15.35 4.08
N VAL A 96 5.17 16.66 4.24
CA VAL A 96 5.33 17.67 3.20
C VAL A 96 6.60 17.38 2.40
N PHE A 97 6.46 16.98 1.15
CA PHE A 97 7.54 17.08 0.18
C PHE A 97 7.60 18.54 -0.27
N ASP A 98 8.58 19.28 0.23
CA ASP A 98 8.92 20.62 -0.23
C ASP A 98 9.86 20.51 -1.45
N PRO A 99 9.42 20.86 -2.67
CA PRO A 99 10.25 20.76 -3.87
C PRO A 99 11.26 21.92 -4.02
N VAL A 100 11.36 22.86 -3.06
CA VAL A 100 12.12 24.12 -3.24
C VAL A 100 13.50 24.14 -2.57
N LYS A 101 14.00 23.06 -1.98
CA LYS A 101 15.38 23.02 -1.48
C LYS A 101 16.20 21.90 -2.13
N ARG A 102 16.88 22.28 -3.22
CA ARG A 102 18.12 21.64 -3.67
C ARG A 102 19.30 22.25 -2.92
#